data_AF-A0A1X1ZZ77-F1
#
_entry.id   AF-A0A1X1ZZ77-F1
#
_cell.length_a   1.000
_cell.length_b   1.000
_cell.length_c   1.000
_cell.angle_alpha   90.00
_cell.angle_beta   90.00
_cell.angle_gamma   90.00
#
_symmetry.space_group_name_H-M   'P 1'
#
loop_
_entity.id
_entity.type
_entity.pdbx_description
1 polymer ?
#
loop_
_entity_poly.entity_id
_entity_poly.type
_entity_poly.pdbx_seq_one_letter_code
_entity_poly.pdbx_strand_id
1 'polypeptide(L)'
;MDAAAGNTWPSGEYGEVVSPTGKRAYLAAQAAELAGRTPRWATELARAGHPVESERGRIPGRQGAEAWFLIADSFERYLQALQRWPPQPPGVSTQWQQLFQLQGADLEAARRQIASLEADNQALTAANEQLTADRNKLLDTIATLTEIAKTQRGP
;
A
#
# COMPACT_ATOMS: atom_id res chain seq x y z
N MET A 1 23.31 18.15 -15.46
CA MET A 1 22.36 17.87 -14.38
C MET A 1 22.39 16.36 -14.18
N ASP A 2 23.05 15.90 -13.11
CA ASP A 2 23.09 14.46 -12.80
C ASP A 2 21.78 14.08 -12.14
N ALA A 3 20.84 13.57 -12.95
CA ALA A 3 19.60 13.01 -12.44
C ALA A 3 19.93 11.75 -11.62
N ALA A 4 19.35 11.64 -10.43
CA ALA A 4 19.61 10.51 -9.55
C ALA A 4 19.09 9.19 -10.15
N ALA A 5 19.77 8.09 -9.87
CA ALA A 5 19.38 6.77 -10.34
C ALA A 5 17.95 6.41 -9.89
N GLY A 6 17.12 5.99 -10.83
CA GLY A 6 15.70 5.70 -10.62
C GLY A 6 14.77 6.89 -10.86
N ASN A 7 15.29 8.10 -11.11
CA ASN A 7 14.46 9.20 -11.59
C ASN A 7 13.91 8.87 -12.99
N THR A 8 12.75 9.41 -13.32
CA THR A 8 12.15 9.26 -14.65
C THR A 8 13.07 9.83 -15.73
N TRP A 9 13.20 9.10 -16.83
CA TRP A 9 13.96 9.55 -17.98
C TRP A 9 13.19 10.68 -18.69
N PRO A 10 13.87 11.77 -19.10
CA PRO A 10 13.23 12.81 -19.90
C PRO A 10 12.66 12.21 -21.19
N SER A 11 11.37 12.44 -21.45
CA SER A 11 10.66 11.90 -22.63
C SER A 11 10.53 10.37 -22.69
N GLY A 12 10.59 9.67 -21.55
CA GLY A 12 10.32 8.22 -21.52
C GLY A 12 8.85 7.91 -21.83
N GLU A 13 8.61 6.98 -22.77
CA GLU A 13 7.27 6.55 -23.22
C GLU A 13 6.77 5.34 -22.43
N TYR A 14 7.68 4.44 -22.07
CA TYR A 14 7.39 3.14 -21.44
C TYR A 14 7.82 3.12 -19.96
N GLY A 15 8.09 4.31 -19.41
CA GLY A 15 8.48 4.60 -18.03
C GLY A 15 9.97 4.34 -17.76
N GLU A 16 10.81 4.62 -18.74
CA GLU A 16 12.26 4.65 -18.63
C GLU A 16 12.71 5.47 -17.41
N VAL A 17 13.81 5.03 -16.81
CA VAL A 17 14.47 5.68 -15.68
C VAL A 17 15.94 5.91 -15.98
N VAL A 18 16.56 6.79 -15.19
CA VAL A 18 17.99 7.05 -15.19
C VAL A 18 18.72 5.93 -14.44
N SER A 19 19.72 5.31 -15.06
CA SER A 19 20.56 4.29 -14.43
C SER A 19 21.60 4.91 -13.48
N PRO A 20 22.30 4.11 -12.65
CA PRO A 20 23.42 4.59 -11.84
C PRO A 20 24.51 5.33 -12.61
N THR A 21 24.76 4.96 -13.88
CA THR A 21 25.73 5.64 -14.75
C THR A 21 25.10 6.77 -15.59
N GLY A 22 23.82 7.09 -15.37
CA GLY A 22 23.13 8.15 -16.10
C GLY A 22 22.55 7.73 -17.46
N LYS A 23 22.47 6.43 -17.76
CA LYS A 23 21.89 5.92 -19.00
C LYS A 23 20.37 5.75 -18.92
N ARG A 24 19.72 5.65 -20.09
CA ARG A 24 18.32 5.25 -20.20
C ARG A 24 18.18 3.77 -19.86
N ALA A 25 17.36 3.44 -18.88
CA ALA A 25 17.19 2.08 -18.40
C ALA A 25 15.74 1.80 -17.97
N TYR A 26 15.42 0.52 -17.77
CA TYR A 26 14.19 0.06 -17.13
C TYR A 26 14.53 -0.63 -15.82
N LEU A 27 13.72 -0.44 -14.79
CA LEU A 27 13.82 -1.28 -13.59
C LEU A 27 13.39 -2.71 -13.93
N ALA A 28 14.01 -3.72 -13.30
CA ALA A 28 13.70 -5.13 -13.61
C ALA A 28 12.20 -5.48 -13.50
N ALA A 29 11.47 -4.93 -12.54
CA ALA A 29 10.03 -5.14 -12.43
C ALA A 29 9.27 -4.64 -13.67
N GLN A 30 9.65 -3.47 -14.17
CA GLN A 30 9.03 -2.83 -15.32
C GLN A 30 9.46 -3.47 -16.63
N ALA A 31 10.74 -3.85 -16.77
CA ALA A 31 11.22 -4.63 -17.89
C ALA A 31 10.45 -5.96 -18.01
N ALA A 32 10.12 -6.61 -16.88
CA ALA A 32 9.28 -7.80 -16.90
C ALA A 32 7.88 -7.52 -17.43
N GLU A 33 7.24 -6.42 -17.00
CA GLU A 33 5.92 -6.01 -17.49
C GLU A 33 5.93 -5.74 -19.01
N LEU A 34 6.91 -4.97 -19.50
CA LEU A 34 7.05 -4.66 -20.94
C LEU A 34 7.27 -5.92 -21.78
N ALA A 35 7.95 -6.93 -21.23
CA ALA A 35 8.19 -8.20 -21.92
C ALA A 35 7.03 -9.22 -21.78
N GLY A 36 6.00 -8.92 -20.98
CA GLY A 36 4.95 -9.88 -20.61
C GLY A 36 5.51 -11.09 -19.85
N ARG A 37 6.48 -10.87 -18.96
CA ARG A 37 7.22 -11.89 -18.21
C ARG A 37 7.17 -11.62 -16.71
N THR A 38 7.72 -12.53 -15.91
CA THR A 38 7.75 -12.40 -14.45
C THR A 38 8.92 -11.52 -14.00
N PRO A 39 8.83 -10.83 -12.85
CA PRO A 39 9.94 -10.06 -12.28
C PRO A 39 11.22 -10.88 -12.07
N ARG A 40 11.06 -12.18 -11.76
CA ARG A 40 12.18 -13.12 -11.63
C ARG A 40 12.95 -13.28 -12.94
N TRP A 41 12.24 -13.42 -14.06
CA TRP A 41 12.85 -13.53 -15.38
C TRP A 41 13.70 -12.29 -15.72
N ALA A 42 13.19 -11.09 -15.46
CA ALA A 42 13.94 -9.86 -15.75
C ALA A 42 15.17 -9.70 -14.84
N THR A 43 15.08 -10.16 -13.58
CA THR A 43 16.22 -10.18 -12.65
C THR A 43 17.29 -11.18 -13.09
N GLU A 44 16.88 -12.37 -13.56
CA GLU A 44 17.80 -13.38 -14.11
C GLU A 44 18.45 -12.90 -15.41
N LEU A 45 17.69 -12.23 -16.29
CA LEU A 45 18.20 -11.60 -17.52
C LEU A 45 19.23 -10.51 -17.20
N ALA A 46 18.94 -9.64 -16.23
CA ALA A 46 19.89 -8.63 -15.78
C ALA A 46 21.17 -9.27 -15.21
N ARG A 47 21.05 -10.32 -14.40
CA ARG A 47 22.19 -11.02 -13.81
C ARG A 47 23.07 -11.71 -14.85
N ALA A 48 22.47 -12.23 -15.93
CA ALA A 48 23.20 -12.89 -17.00
C ALA A 48 24.14 -11.93 -17.76
N GLY A 49 23.83 -10.62 -17.79
CA GLY A 49 24.65 -9.58 -18.44
C GLY A 49 24.75 -9.67 -19.96
N HIS A 50 24.19 -10.72 -20.57
CA HIS A 50 24.07 -10.92 -22.01
C HIS A 50 22.78 -11.71 -22.25
N PRO A 51 21.92 -11.34 -23.23
CA PRO A 51 22.13 -10.33 -24.29
C PRO A 51 21.79 -8.88 -23.90
N VAL A 52 21.43 -8.62 -22.66
CA VAL A 52 21.01 -7.29 -22.20
C VAL A 52 22.02 -6.73 -21.21
N GLU A 53 22.51 -5.52 -21.49
CA GLU A 53 23.36 -4.79 -20.56
C GLU A 53 22.54 -4.39 -19.33
N SER A 54 23.15 -4.54 -18.15
CA SER A 54 22.49 -4.24 -16.89
C SER A 54 23.42 -3.57 -15.91
N GLU A 55 22.83 -2.79 -15.01
CA GLU A 55 23.51 -2.12 -13.92
C GLU A 55 22.78 -2.45 -12.62
N ARG A 56 23.54 -2.50 -11.53
CA ARG A 56 22.99 -2.68 -10.19
C ARG A 56 23.25 -1.42 -9.39
N GLY A 57 22.21 -0.89 -8.75
CA GLY A 57 22.36 0.34 -8.00
C GLY A 57 21.22 0.59 -7.04
N ARG A 58 21.45 1.55 -6.14
CA ARG A 58 20.47 1.95 -5.14
C ARG A 58 19.65 3.14 -5.67
N ILE A 59 18.34 3.06 -5.50
CA ILE A 59 17.43 4.18 -5.78
C ILE A 59 17.35 5.04 -4.52
N PRO A 60 17.73 6.33 -4.56
CA PRO A 60 17.61 7.23 -3.42
C PRO A 60 16.16 7.31 -2.93
N GLY A 61 15.96 7.31 -1.60
CA GLY A 61 14.62 7.36 -0.98
C GLY A 61 13.88 6.02 -0.92
N ARG A 62 14.35 4.96 -1.59
CA ARG A 62 13.77 3.60 -1.46
C ARG A 62 14.47 2.84 -0.33
N GLN A 63 13.71 2.44 0.70
CA GLN A 63 14.20 1.48 1.69
C GLN A 63 14.21 0.08 1.06
N GLY A 64 15.39 -0.50 0.88
CA GLY A 64 15.54 -1.83 0.26
C GLY A 64 16.94 -2.11 -0.29
N ALA A 65 17.09 -3.32 -0.84
CA ALA A 65 18.29 -3.78 -1.52
C ALA A 65 18.50 -3.07 -2.87
N GLU A 66 19.71 -3.21 -3.44
CA GLU A 66 20.04 -2.68 -4.77
C GLU A 66 19.06 -3.22 -5.82
N ALA A 67 18.63 -2.34 -6.72
CA ALA A 67 17.76 -2.66 -7.85
C ALA A 67 18.59 -2.94 -9.10
N TRP A 68 18.03 -3.78 -9.98
CA TRP A 68 18.57 -4.02 -11.31
C TRP A 68 17.95 -3.04 -12.32
N PHE A 69 18.83 -2.42 -13.09
CA PHE A 69 18.53 -1.51 -14.19
C PHE A 69 18.94 -2.21 -15.48
N LEU A 70 18.01 -2.47 -16.40
CA LEU A 70 18.31 -3.04 -17.71
C LEU A 70 18.44 -1.88 -18.70
N ILE A 71 19.58 -1.75 -19.37
CA ILE A 71 19.84 -0.63 -20.29
C ILE A 71 18.87 -0.70 -21.46
N ALA A 72 18.10 0.37 -21.64
CA ALA A 72 16.94 0.42 -22.52
C ALA A 72 17.32 0.01 -23.94
N ASP A 73 18.39 0.56 -24.52
CA ASP A 73 18.78 0.28 -25.90
C ASP A 73 19.14 -1.19 -26.16
N SER A 74 19.74 -1.87 -25.17
CA SER A 74 20.08 -3.30 -25.29
C SER A 74 18.85 -4.19 -25.05
N PHE A 75 17.99 -3.78 -24.11
CA PHE A 75 16.76 -4.48 -23.77
C PHE A 75 15.72 -4.40 -24.89
N GLU A 76 15.52 -3.22 -25.46
CA GLU A 76 14.62 -2.96 -26.59
C GLU A 76 15.06 -3.76 -27.82
N ARG A 77 16.36 -3.74 -28.17
CA ARG A 77 16.90 -4.58 -29.25
C ARG A 77 16.68 -6.07 -29.00
N TYR A 78 16.87 -6.52 -27.77
CA TYR A 78 16.60 -7.90 -27.40
C TYR A 78 15.11 -8.27 -27.58
N LEU A 79 14.19 -7.40 -27.16
CA LEU A 79 12.76 -7.63 -27.35
C LEU A 79 12.34 -7.51 -28.83
N GLN A 80 12.95 -6.62 -29.60
CA GLN A 80 12.75 -6.51 -31.05
C GLN A 80 13.16 -7.80 -31.77
N ALA A 81 14.32 -8.38 -31.41
CA ALA A 81 14.77 -9.66 -31.95
C ALA A 81 13.80 -10.81 -31.64
N LEU A 82 13.07 -10.71 -30.52
CA LEU A 82 12.02 -11.64 -30.14
C LEU A 82 10.63 -11.30 -30.70
N GLN A 83 10.52 -10.25 -31.54
CA GLN A 83 9.24 -9.71 -32.05
C GLN A 83 8.23 -9.35 -30.95
N ARG A 84 8.74 -8.86 -29.81
CA ARG A 84 7.97 -8.45 -28.62
C ARG A 84 8.07 -6.96 -28.31
N TRP A 85 8.64 -6.19 -29.25
CA TRP A 85 8.77 -4.74 -29.17
C TRP A 85 8.18 -4.10 -30.44
N PRO A 86 7.37 -3.04 -30.35
CA PRO A 86 6.97 -2.32 -29.13
C PRO A 86 6.11 -3.16 -28.18
N PRO A 87 6.15 -2.87 -26.86
CA PRO A 87 5.34 -3.59 -25.89
C PRO A 87 3.87 -3.38 -26.24
N GLN A 88 3.04 -4.43 -26.09
CA GLN A 88 1.61 -4.23 -26.28
C GLN A 88 1.12 -3.20 -25.25
N PRO A 89 0.29 -2.21 -25.64
CA PRO A 89 -0.30 -1.29 -24.69
C PRO A 89 -0.95 -2.12 -23.57
N PRO A 90 -0.81 -1.71 -22.30
CA PRO A 90 -1.24 -2.52 -21.17
C PRO A 90 -2.68 -2.97 -21.42
N GLY A 91 -2.84 -4.27 -21.65
CA GLY A 91 -4.14 -4.86 -21.88
C GLY A 91 -5.03 -4.57 -20.67
N VAL A 92 -6.33 -4.46 -20.94
CA VAL A 92 -7.41 -4.26 -19.97
C VAL A 92 -7.21 -5.07 -18.67
N SER A 93 -6.59 -6.25 -18.73
CA SER A 93 -6.25 -7.09 -17.57
C SER A 93 -5.38 -6.43 -16.49
N THR A 94 -4.40 -5.60 -16.86
CA THR A 94 -3.48 -5.00 -15.88
C THR A 94 -4.15 -3.86 -15.11
N GLN A 95 -5.03 -3.11 -15.78
CA GLN A 95 -5.88 -2.10 -15.15
C GLN A 95 -6.90 -2.75 -14.20
N TRP A 96 -7.50 -3.88 -14.58
CA TRP A 96 -8.39 -4.63 -13.68
C TRP A 96 -7.65 -5.15 -12.45
N GLN A 97 -6.42 -5.66 -12.59
CA GLN A 97 -5.62 -6.08 -11.44
C GLN A 97 -5.31 -4.93 -10.48
N GLN A 98 -4.98 -3.75 -11.00
CA GLN A 98 -4.77 -2.55 -10.19
C GLN A 98 -6.06 -2.12 -9.47
N LEU A 99 -7.21 -2.16 -10.15
CA LEU A 99 -8.51 -1.85 -9.55
C LEU A 99 -8.91 -2.86 -8.46
N PHE A 100 -8.67 -4.16 -8.66
CA PHE A 100 -8.92 -5.18 -7.66
C PHE A 100 -8.05 -5.01 -6.41
N GLN A 101 -6.78 -4.61 -6.58
CA GLN A 101 -5.89 -4.36 -5.44
C GLN A 101 -6.34 -3.12 -4.63
N LEU A 102 -6.74 -2.05 -5.31
CA LEU A 102 -7.29 -0.86 -4.66
C LEU A 102 -8.58 -1.17 -3.89
N GLN A 103 -9.51 -1.89 -4.52
CA GLN A 103 -10.76 -2.31 -3.86
C GLN A 103 -10.53 -3.24 -2.67
N GLY A 104 -9.52 -4.12 -2.75
CA GLY A 104 -9.13 -4.98 -1.63
C GLY A 104 -8.60 -4.19 -0.43
N ALA A 105 -7.75 -3.19 -0.68
CA ALA A 105 -7.21 -2.33 0.37
C ALA A 105 -8.30 -1.49 1.05
N ASP A 106 -9.22 -0.93 0.27
CA ASP A 106 -10.35 -0.14 0.80
C ASP A 106 -11.32 -1.00 1.62
N LEU A 107 -11.55 -2.25 1.21
CA LEU A 107 -12.39 -3.19 1.96
C LEU A 107 -11.76 -3.55 3.32
N GLU A 108 -10.45 -3.75 3.38
CA GLU A 108 -9.75 -4.02 4.64
C GLU A 108 -9.75 -2.80 5.56
N ALA A 109 -9.56 -1.59 5.00
CA ALA A 109 -9.66 -0.35 5.76
C ALA A 109 -11.06 -0.15 6.35
N ALA A 110 -12.11 -0.38 5.55
CA ALA A 110 -13.50 -0.30 5.99
C ALA A 110 -13.81 -1.32 7.09
N ARG A 111 -13.31 -2.57 6.96
CA ARG A 111 -13.46 -3.60 8.01
C ARG A 111 -12.80 -3.19 9.33
N ARG A 112 -11.61 -2.60 9.29
CA ARG A 112 -10.94 -2.09 10.51
C ARG A 112 -11.74 -0.95 11.14
N GLN A 113 -12.28 -0.05 10.32
CA GLN A 113 -13.10 1.05 10.80
C GLN A 113 -14.40 0.56 11.45
N ILE A 114 -15.08 -0.41 10.85
CA ILE A 114 -16.27 -1.04 11.43
C ILE A 114 -15.94 -1.68 12.77
N ALA A 115 -14.87 -2.48 12.85
CA ALA A 115 -14.47 -3.13 14.11
C ALA A 115 -14.14 -2.10 15.22
N SER A 116 -13.53 -0.96 14.87
CA SER A 116 -13.28 0.13 15.81
C SER A 116 -14.59 0.74 16.32
N LEU A 117 -15.51 1.05 15.41
CA LEU A 117 -16.80 1.64 15.77
C LEU A 117 -17.67 0.69 16.61
N GLU A 118 -17.59 -0.60 16.37
CA GLU A 118 -18.28 -1.61 17.19
C GLU A 118 -17.70 -1.68 18.61
N ALA A 119 -16.37 -1.61 18.74
CA ALA A 119 -15.71 -1.56 20.05
C ALA A 119 -16.10 -0.29 20.84
N ASP A 120 -16.14 0.87 20.17
CA ASP A 120 -16.55 2.13 20.78
C ASP A 120 -18.02 2.09 21.23
N ASN A 121 -18.91 1.52 20.40
CA ASN A 121 -20.31 1.33 20.77
C ASN A 121 -20.45 0.42 22.00
N GLN A 122 -19.73 -0.69 22.06
CA GLN A 122 -19.76 -1.59 23.22
C GLN A 122 -19.29 -0.88 24.49
N ALA A 123 -18.21 -0.08 24.41
CA ALA A 123 -17.70 0.69 25.54
C ALA A 123 -18.72 1.73 26.02
N LEU A 124 -19.37 2.45 25.09
CA LEU A 124 -20.41 3.42 25.42
C LEU A 124 -21.67 2.77 26.00
N THR A 125 -22.05 1.59 25.51
CA THR A 125 -23.17 0.82 26.09
C THR A 125 -22.86 0.42 27.53
N ALA A 126 -21.67 -0.14 27.79
CA ALA A 126 -21.26 -0.52 29.14
C ALA A 126 -21.19 0.71 30.09
N ALA A 127 -20.71 1.84 29.60
CA ALA A 127 -20.68 3.08 30.39
C ALA A 127 -22.09 3.58 30.73
N ASN A 128 -23.04 3.51 29.78
CA ASN A 128 -24.43 3.88 30.03
C ASN A 128 -25.13 2.95 31.02
N GLU A 129 -24.87 1.65 30.94
CA GLU A 129 -25.38 0.67 31.91
C GLU A 129 -24.87 0.98 33.31
N GLN A 130 -23.57 1.29 33.44
CA GLN A 130 -22.97 1.67 34.71
C GLN A 130 -23.58 2.96 35.28
N LEU A 131 -23.71 4.02 34.47
CA LEU A 131 -24.35 5.27 34.88
C LEU A 131 -25.81 5.06 35.30
N THR A 132 -26.53 4.17 34.62
CA THR A 132 -27.90 3.81 34.96
C THR A 132 -27.97 3.10 36.31
N ALA A 133 -27.05 2.17 36.56
CA ALA A 133 -26.95 1.47 37.85
C ALA A 133 -26.62 2.45 38.99
N ASP A 134 -25.68 3.36 38.79
CA ASP A 134 -25.27 4.33 39.80
C ASP A 134 -26.38 5.35 40.09
N ARG A 135 -27.09 5.81 39.05
CA ARG A 135 -28.29 6.64 39.21
C ARG A 135 -29.34 5.94 40.07
N ASN A 136 -29.62 4.66 39.83
CA ASN A 136 -30.62 3.91 40.60
C ASN A 136 -30.20 3.77 42.08
N LYS A 137 -28.93 3.46 42.36
CA LYS A 137 -28.40 3.42 43.74
C LYS A 137 -28.54 4.77 44.46
N LEU A 138 -28.28 5.88 43.77
CA LEU A 138 -28.44 7.22 44.35
C LEU A 138 -29.91 7.51 44.65
N LEU A 139 -30.84 7.14 43.75
CA LEU A 139 -32.28 7.29 43.99
C LEU A 139 -32.75 6.47 45.20
N ASP A 140 -32.29 5.22 45.35
CA ASP A 140 -32.60 4.39 46.51
C ASP A 140 -32.04 5.01 47.82
N THR A 141 -30.83 5.56 47.75
CA THR A 141 -30.22 6.27 48.90
C THR A 141 -31.01 7.51 49.28
N ILE A 142 -31.48 8.29 48.29
CA ILE A 142 -32.33 9.45 48.54
C ILE A 142 -33.66 9.03 49.16
N ALA A 143 -34.28 7.95 48.66
CA ALA A 143 -35.54 7.43 49.17
C ALA A 143 -35.41 7.00 50.64
N THR A 144 -34.36 6.24 50.98
CA THR A 144 -34.08 5.81 52.36
C THR A 144 -33.81 6.99 53.29
N LEU A 145 -32.98 7.95 52.89
CA LEU A 145 -32.73 9.16 53.69
C LEU A 145 -34.00 9.99 53.88
N THR A 146 -34.87 10.05 52.87
CA THR A 146 -36.15 10.77 52.95
C THR A 146 -37.10 10.11 53.95
N GLU A 147 -37.18 8.78 53.98
CA GLU A 147 -37.98 8.06 54.97
C GLU A 147 -37.43 8.20 56.39
N ILE A 148 -36.10 8.17 56.57
CA ILE A 148 -35.46 8.46 57.86
C ILE A 148 -35.79 9.89 58.33
N ALA A 149 -35.71 10.87 57.44
CA ALA A 149 -36.03 12.26 57.76
C ALA A 149 -37.51 12.46 58.12
N LYS A 150 -38.43 11.74 57.47
CA LYS A 150 -39.86 11.76 57.81
C LYS A 150 -40.14 11.13 59.18
N THR A 151 -39.51 9.98 59.45
CA THR A 151 -39.68 9.26 60.73
C THR A 151 -39.06 9.99 61.92
N GLN A 152 -37.98 10.75 61.73
CA GLN A 152 -37.43 11.63 62.77
C GLN A 152 -38.24 12.92 62.99
N ARG A 153 -39.22 13.23 62.13
CA ARG A 153 -40.02 14.47 62.18
C ARG A 153 -41.43 14.31 62.73
N GLY A 154 -41.82 13.14 63.26
CA GLY A 154 -43.09 13.05 63.95
C GLY A 154 -43.13 11.98 65.03
N PRO A 155 -43.95 12.17 66.09
CA PRO A 155 -44.37 13.43 66.73
C PRO A 155 -43.31 14.05 67.67
#